data_AF-A0A258YJE5-F1
#
_entry.id   AF-A0A258YJE5-F1
#
_cell.length_a   1.000
_cell.length_b   1.000
_cell.length_c   1.000
_cell.angle_alpha   90.00
_cell.angle_beta   90.00
_cell.angle_gamma   90.00
#
_symmetry.space_group_name_H-M   'P 1'
#
loop_
_entity.id
_entity.type
_entity.pdbx_description
1 polymer ?
#
loop_
_entity_poly.entity_id
_entity_poly.type
_entity_poly.pdbx_seq_one_letter_code
_entity_poly.pdbx_strand_id
1 'polypeptide(L)'
;MNRRGFVKMSASAACFMPLAGIAAYQQKQYLAPNVKPGWLIELIKINDQGIKGMAKHKVVDPNHQYFGGYMSDTEIPNPHSTCSFINEACAAVYCPESSYYQSKDLLKELNLALKALLKFQHEDGTIDLVDTNFHSTPDTAFMVKRMAQSYAFLKNSGTPGFEPVLSLMETFLKNAGKSLIVGGIHTPNHRWVVSAALTKLNELFPNPKYLQRIDQWLAEHIDLDPDGQYTEKSTYGYSGVIDRVLITMAIGLNKPELYDAVRKNLKMMRYYLHPNGEVVTEASNRQDKGQIGNMENYYYPLRYMALKDNDGEFAAMCRIIENTRIQSLAGSFSYLLEDSNLWKELPASQPLPTSYVKAFPYSGVVRFRRGPWDATLLSNNPGWFTFHKGNAVLQAMRIAASFFGKGQFQSTDIVQKGNVWVMNKKLEGPYFQPFEKQFISPDGDLGKMPKSNRKQSEVQYLETNIQFSEAQAGMQIEIEMKGTEGVPVTLELIFRKGGQFTGVEAKPNHPNSFLLKGKEGVYSSGSDSIHFGPGRLEHKNTQLRGALPMIDAPTVYLTGFTPFKHTLIIS
;
A
#
# COMPACT_ATOMS: atom_id res chain seq x y z
N MET A 1 15.42 -65.15 -3.68
CA MET A 1 14.47 -66.14 -4.24
C MET A 1 13.10 -65.51 -4.37
N ASN A 2 12.53 -65.66 -5.56
CA ASN A 2 11.27 -65.12 -6.06
C ASN A 2 10.08 -65.94 -5.51
N ARG A 3 8.99 -65.29 -5.07
CA ARG A 3 7.65 -65.94 -5.00
C ARG A 3 6.54 -64.96 -5.38
N ARG A 4 5.97 -65.27 -6.54
CA ARG A 4 4.75 -64.71 -7.15
C ARG A 4 3.50 -65.13 -6.36
N GLY A 5 2.53 -64.21 -6.30
CA GLY A 5 1.20 -64.41 -6.89
C GLY A 5 0.09 -65.00 -6.01
N PHE A 6 -0.92 -64.17 -5.73
CA PHE A 6 -2.32 -64.58 -5.94
C PHE A 6 -3.21 -63.35 -6.17
N VAL A 7 -4.11 -63.46 -7.14
CA VAL A 7 -5.04 -62.43 -7.64
C VAL A 7 -6.44 -63.06 -7.70
N LYS A 8 -7.49 -62.22 -7.51
CA LYS A 8 -8.96 -62.43 -7.65
C LYS A 8 -9.64 -63.08 -6.42
N MET A 9 -10.81 -62.63 -5.96
CA MET A 9 -12.00 -62.21 -6.72
C MET A 9 -13.08 -61.53 -5.83
N SER A 10 -13.97 -60.74 -6.45
CA SER A 10 -15.38 -60.44 -6.05
C SER A 10 -15.61 -59.34 -4.99
N ALA A 11 -16.11 -58.14 -5.30
CA ALA A 11 -17.45 -57.74 -5.77
C ALA A 11 -18.59 -57.96 -4.74
N SER A 12 -19.26 -56.85 -4.39
CA SER A 12 -20.60 -56.72 -3.78
C SER A 12 -20.72 -56.71 -2.24
N ALA A 13 -20.56 -55.51 -1.66
CA ALA A 13 -21.37 -55.10 -0.51
C ALA A 13 -21.64 -53.58 -0.62
N ALA A 14 -22.79 -53.24 -1.19
CA ALA A 14 -23.35 -51.91 -1.09
C ALA A 14 -23.81 -51.69 0.36
N CYS A 15 -23.17 -50.77 1.08
CA CYS A 15 -23.78 -50.09 2.21
C CYS A 15 -23.91 -48.63 1.84
N PHE A 16 -25.15 -48.24 1.53
CA PHE A 16 -25.64 -46.87 1.56
C PHE A 16 -25.20 -46.22 2.88
N MET A 17 -24.19 -45.34 2.82
CA MET A 17 -24.00 -44.33 3.85
C MET A 17 -24.63 -43.03 3.36
N PRO A 18 -25.44 -42.36 4.17
CA PRO A 18 -26.07 -41.12 3.75
C PRO A 18 -24.99 -40.06 3.56
N LEU A 19 -24.97 -39.44 2.38
CA LEU A 19 -24.18 -38.24 2.06
C LEU A 19 -24.54 -37.01 2.92
N ALA A 20 -25.33 -37.19 3.99
CA ALA A 20 -25.70 -36.16 4.96
C ALA A 20 -24.62 -35.90 6.04
N GLY A 21 -23.50 -36.64 6.03
CA GLY A 21 -22.48 -36.56 7.09
C GLY A 21 -21.34 -35.55 6.90
N ILE A 22 -21.16 -34.98 5.71
CA ILE A 22 -20.03 -34.05 5.43
C ILE A 22 -20.46 -32.58 5.61
N ALA A 23 -21.75 -32.27 5.56
CA ALA A 23 -22.26 -30.93 5.83
C ALA A 23 -22.37 -30.61 7.34
N ALA A 24 -22.31 -31.61 8.22
CA ALA A 24 -22.53 -31.43 9.66
C ALA A 24 -21.24 -31.28 10.50
N TYR A 25 -20.05 -31.42 9.91
CA TYR A 25 -18.79 -31.44 10.68
C TYR A 25 -17.94 -30.15 10.60
N GLN A 26 -18.49 -29.05 10.06
CA GLN A 26 -17.84 -27.72 10.11
C GLN A 26 -18.60 -26.68 10.96
N GLN A 27 -19.57 -27.10 11.77
CA GLN A 27 -20.24 -26.24 12.75
C GLN A 27 -19.80 -26.58 14.18
N LYS A 28 -18.49 -26.55 14.47
CA LYS A 28 -18.08 -26.09 15.81
C LYS A 28 -18.24 -24.58 15.82
N GLN A 29 -19.50 -24.18 16.07
CA GLN A 29 -19.93 -22.81 16.31
C GLN A 29 -19.09 -22.22 17.45
N TYR A 30 -18.12 -21.41 17.08
CA TYR A 30 -17.93 -20.18 17.81
C TYR A 30 -19.24 -19.40 17.63
N LEU A 31 -20.11 -19.39 18.65
CA LEU A 31 -21.38 -18.66 18.63
C LEU A 31 -21.10 -17.22 18.19
N ALA A 32 -21.61 -16.86 17.01
CA ALA A 32 -21.54 -15.49 16.52
C ALA A 32 -22.29 -14.59 17.51
N PRO A 33 -21.79 -13.38 17.82
CA PRO A 33 -22.57 -12.42 18.58
C PRO A 33 -23.90 -12.18 17.87
N ASN A 34 -25.02 -12.33 18.57
CA ASN A 34 -26.34 -12.08 18.01
C ASN A 34 -26.62 -10.59 17.74
N VAL A 35 -25.70 -9.70 18.14
CA VAL A 35 -25.85 -8.24 18.07
C VAL A 35 -24.62 -7.64 17.41
N LYS A 36 -24.84 -6.82 16.37
CA LYS A 36 -23.77 -6.07 15.71
C LYS A 36 -23.21 -5.01 16.67
N PRO A 37 -21.88 -4.82 16.73
CA PRO A 37 -21.30 -3.80 17.59
C PRO A 37 -21.63 -2.39 17.07
N GLY A 38 -21.64 -1.39 17.96
CA GLY A 38 -22.04 -0.02 17.65
C GLY A 38 -21.27 0.60 16.47
N TRP A 39 -19.97 0.34 16.38
CA TRP A 39 -19.13 0.82 15.26
C TRP A 39 -19.56 0.23 13.91
N LEU A 40 -20.06 -1.01 13.87
CA LEU A 40 -20.56 -1.62 12.63
C LEU A 40 -21.92 -1.03 12.24
N ILE A 41 -22.78 -0.74 13.23
CA ILE A 41 -24.05 -0.04 12.99
C ILE A 41 -23.80 1.35 12.43
N GLU A 42 -22.78 2.07 12.91
CA GLU A 42 -22.37 3.35 12.34
C GLU A 42 -21.95 3.22 10.87
N LEU A 43 -21.13 2.20 10.53
CA LEU A 43 -20.73 1.94 9.14
C LEU A 43 -21.91 1.62 8.23
N ILE A 44 -22.92 0.87 8.72
CA ILE A 44 -24.16 0.62 7.97
C ILE A 44 -24.89 1.93 7.67
N LYS A 45 -24.96 2.85 8.62
CA LYS A 45 -25.59 4.18 8.39
C LYS A 45 -24.80 5.02 7.40
N ILE A 46 -23.47 4.95 7.43
CA ILE A 46 -22.61 5.65 6.45
C ILE A 46 -22.83 5.07 5.05
N ASN A 47 -22.94 3.74 4.92
CA ASN A 47 -23.28 3.08 3.66
C ASN A 47 -24.63 3.57 3.10
N ASP A 48 -25.66 3.66 3.94
CA ASP A 48 -26.97 4.17 3.52
C ASP A 48 -26.91 5.62 2.99
N GLN A 49 -26.07 6.46 3.60
CA GLN A 49 -25.81 7.81 3.11
C GLN A 49 -25.04 7.80 1.79
N GLY A 50 -24.05 6.90 1.66
CA GLY A 50 -23.28 6.67 0.44
C GLY A 50 -24.16 6.31 -0.75
N ILE A 51 -25.08 5.35 -0.58
CA ILE A 51 -26.04 4.93 -1.62
C ILE A 51 -26.87 6.12 -2.14
N LYS A 52 -27.34 7.01 -1.25
CA LYS A 52 -28.06 8.24 -1.66
C LYS A 52 -27.17 9.15 -2.50
N GLY A 53 -25.92 9.33 -2.08
CA GLY A 53 -24.94 10.16 -2.78
C GLY A 53 -24.57 9.62 -4.18
N MET A 54 -24.63 8.31 -4.38
CA MET A 54 -24.27 7.67 -5.66
C MET A 54 -25.26 7.95 -6.80
N ALA A 55 -26.49 8.39 -6.51
CA ALA A 55 -27.50 8.68 -7.54
C ALA A 55 -27.00 9.66 -8.62
N LYS A 56 -26.14 10.63 -8.24
CA LYS A 56 -25.56 11.61 -9.17
C LYS A 56 -24.60 11.00 -10.21
N HIS A 57 -24.06 9.82 -9.94
CA HIS A 57 -23.15 9.11 -10.85
C HIS A 57 -23.87 8.08 -11.72
N LYS A 58 -25.18 7.88 -11.54
CA LYS A 58 -25.95 6.90 -12.31
C LYS A 58 -26.14 7.39 -13.75
N VAL A 59 -25.95 6.51 -14.71
CA VAL A 59 -26.31 6.75 -16.12
C VAL A 59 -27.82 6.61 -16.27
N VAL A 60 -28.52 7.74 -16.44
CA VAL A 60 -29.99 7.81 -16.46
C VAL A 60 -30.62 7.87 -17.84
N ASP A 61 -29.85 8.12 -18.91
CA ASP A 61 -30.37 8.12 -20.28
C ASP A 61 -30.70 6.67 -20.74
N PRO A 62 -31.97 6.33 -21.01
CA PRO A 62 -32.37 4.99 -21.45
C PRO A 62 -31.74 4.54 -22.78
N ASN A 63 -31.28 5.48 -23.62
CA ASN A 63 -30.64 5.18 -24.90
C ASN A 63 -29.12 4.96 -24.76
N HIS A 64 -28.54 5.30 -23.61
CA HIS A 64 -27.12 5.10 -23.37
C HIS A 64 -26.81 3.59 -23.22
N GLN A 65 -25.74 3.12 -23.87
CA GLN A 65 -25.36 1.69 -23.84
C GLN A 65 -25.29 1.13 -22.41
N TYR A 66 -24.70 1.88 -21.48
CA TYR A 66 -24.59 1.55 -20.05
C TYR A 66 -25.71 2.10 -19.14
N PHE A 67 -26.94 2.32 -19.65
CA PHE A 67 -28.08 2.74 -18.83
C PHE A 67 -28.21 1.89 -17.56
N GLY A 68 -28.31 2.56 -16.41
CA GLY A 68 -28.35 1.92 -15.09
C GLY A 68 -26.98 1.67 -14.44
N GLY A 69 -25.89 1.80 -15.19
CA GLY A 69 -24.52 1.75 -14.67
C GLY A 69 -24.10 3.03 -13.96
N TYR A 70 -22.90 3.04 -13.40
CA TYR A 70 -22.36 4.16 -12.64
C TYR A 70 -21.06 4.69 -13.24
N MET A 71 -20.85 5.99 -13.10
CA MET A 71 -19.70 6.72 -13.62
C MET A 71 -18.63 6.96 -12.55
N SER A 72 -17.42 7.30 -12.99
CA SER A 72 -16.37 7.87 -12.14
C SER A 72 -16.68 9.34 -11.80
N ASP A 73 -15.83 9.96 -10.98
CA ASP A 73 -15.87 11.42 -10.75
C ASP A 73 -15.54 12.24 -12.00
N THR A 74 -14.92 11.61 -13.01
CA THR A 74 -14.67 12.18 -14.34
C THR A 74 -15.80 11.89 -15.33
N GLU A 75 -16.96 11.43 -14.84
CA GLU A 75 -18.16 11.16 -15.64
C GLU A 75 -17.98 10.07 -16.71
N ILE A 76 -17.02 9.14 -16.51
CA ILE A 76 -16.82 7.99 -17.40
C ILE A 76 -17.59 6.78 -16.84
N PRO A 77 -18.62 6.25 -17.54
CA PRO A 77 -19.29 5.01 -17.15
C PRO A 77 -18.29 3.86 -17.07
N ASN A 78 -18.24 3.15 -15.94
CA ASN A 78 -17.24 2.11 -15.74
C ASN A 78 -17.73 0.96 -14.84
N PRO A 79 -17.14 -0.24 -14.97
CA PRO A 79 -17.54 -1.40 -14.18
C PRO A 79 -17.20 -1.29 -12.69
N HIS A 80 -16.12 -0.59 -12.31
CA HIS A 80 -15.69 -0.48 -10.90
C HIS A 80 -16.69 0.33 -10.05
N SER A 81 -17.11 1.51 -10.51
CA SER A 81 -18.16 2.32 -9.89
C SER A 81 -19.48 1.53 -9.82
N THR A 82 -19.82 0.82 -10.89
CA THR A 82 -21.04 0.00 -10.94
C THR A 82 -21.01 -1.14 -9.93
N CYS A 83 -19.88 -1.84 -9.79
CA CYS A 83 -19.68 -2.88 -8.77
C CYS A 83 -19.69 -2.31 -7.35
N SER A 84 -19.16 -1.11 -7.13
CA SER A 84 -19.20 -0.44 -5.82
C SER A 84 -20.65 -0.21 -5.38
N PHE A 85 -21.47 0.38 -6.24
CA PHE A 85 -22.90 0.54 -5.97
C PHE A 85 -23.59 -0.78 -5.68
N ILE A 86 -23.34 -1.82 -6.50
CA ILE A 86 -23.96 -3.13 -6.30
C ILE A 86 -23.58 -3.73 -4.94
N ASN A 87 -22.31 -3.61 -4.53
CA ASN A 87 -21.85 -4.11 -3.24
C ASN A 87 -22.52 -3.40 -2.05
N GLU A 88 -22.55 -2.07 -2.08
CA GLU A 88 -23.19 -1.25 -1.05
C GLU A 88 -24.69 -1.51 -0.96
N ALA A 89 -25.38 -1.55 -2.10
CA ALA A 89 -26.81 -1.78 -2.17
C ALA A 89 -27.19 -3.20 -1.73
N CYS A 90 -26.43 -4.23 -2.10
CA CYS A 90 -26.65 -5.60 -1.64
C CYS A 90 -26.48 -5.74 -0.12
N ALA A 91 -25.47 -5.09 0.46
CA ALA A 91 -25.30 -5.05 1.91
C ALA A 91 -26.46 -4.33 2.60
N ALA A 92 -26.94 -3.22 2.03
CA ALA A 92 -28.04 -2.43 2.59
C ALA A 92 -29.38 -3.18 2.58
N VAL A 93 -29.72 -3.89 1.50
CA VAL A 93 -30.96 -4.70 1.46
C VAL A 93 -30.91 -5.91 2.38
N TYR A 94 -29.71 -6.40 2.70
CA TYR A 94 -29.48 -7.53 3.59
C TYR A 94 -29.53 -7.17 5.09
N CYS A 95 -29.08 -5.97 5.48
CA CYS A 95 -28.95 -5.60 6.89
C CYS A 95 -30.26 -5.08 7.52
N PRO A 96 -30.79 -5.68 8.60
CA PRO A 96 -31.97 -5.18 9.31
C PRO A 96 -31.84 -3.74 9.87
N GLU A 97 -30.62 -3.32 10.20
CA GLU A 97 -30.33 -1.98 10.74
C GLU A 97 -30.23 -0.89 9.66
N SER A 98 -30.24 -1.28 8.38
CA SER A 98 -30.24 -0.36 7.25
C SER A 98 -31.65 0.16 6.96
N SER A 99 -31.74 1.43 6.58
CA SER A 99 -32.96 2.07 6.09
C SER A 99 -33.47 1.49 4.76
N TYR A 100 -32.65 0.69 4.08
CA TYR A 100 -32.96 -0.01 2.85
C TYR A 100 -33.21 -1.50 3.04
N TYR A 101 -33.34 -1.99 4.28
CA TYR A 101 -33.59 -3.41 4.56
C TYR A 101 -34.79 -3.92 3.75
N GLN A 102 -34.56 -4.94 2.92
CA GLN A 102 -35.55 -5.52 2.02
C GLN A 102 -36.26 -4.52 1.08
N SER A 103 -35.60 -3.41 0.73
CA SER A 103 -36.17 -2.39 -0.16
C SER A 103 -36.37 -2.92 -1.59
N LYS A 104 -37.63 -2.94 -2.04
CA LYS A 104 -38.01 -3.30 -3.41
C LYS A 104 -37.53 -2.27 -4.43
N ASP A 105 -37.43 -1.00 -4.05
CA ASP A 105 -36.98 0.04 -4.97
C ASP A 105 -35.47 -0.05 -5.20
N LEU A 106 -34.69 -0.29 -4.14
CA LEU A 106 -33.25 -0.53 -4.29
C LEU A 106 -32.97 -1.83 -5.07
N LEU A 107 -33.85 -2.83 -4.97
CA LEU A 107 -33.75 -4.04 -5.79
C LEU A 107 -33.97 -3.78 -7.30
N LYS A 108 -34.85 -2.84 -7.67
CA LYS A 108 -35.01 -2.42 -9.08
C LYS A 108 -33.74 -1.74 -9.59
N GLU A 109 -33.11 -0.92 -8.75
CA GLU A 109 -31.84 -0.25 -9.07
C GLU A 109 -30.70 -1.25 -9.25
N LEU A 110 -30.58 -2.23 -8.35
CA LEU A 110 -29.64 -3.36 -8.48
C LEU A 110 -29.81 -4.11 -9.80
N ASN A 111 -31.05 -4.37 -10.22
CA ASN A 111 -31.34 -5.03 -11.49
C ASN A 111 -30.85 -4.21 -12.69
N LEU A 112 -31.01 -2.88 -12.68
CA LEU A 112 -30.49 -2.01 -13.75
C LEU A 112 -28.96 -2.00 -13.76
N ALA A 113 -28.33 -1.84 -12.59
CA ALA A 113 -26.88 -1.83 -12.46
C ALA A 113 -26.23 -3.14 -12.92
N LEU A 114 -26.82 -4.30 -12.57
CA LEU A 114 -26.33 -5.61 -13.02
C LEU A 114 -26.48 -5.83 -14.52
N LYS A 115 -27.57 -5.34 -15.13
CA LYS A 115 -27.73 -5.36 -16.60
C LYS A 115 -26.66 -4.50 -17.27
N ALA A 116 -26.34 -3.32 -16.72
CA ALA A 116 -25.25 -2.49 -17.22
C ALA A 116 -23.88 -3.17 -17.02
N LEU A 117 -23.64 -3.79 -15.86
CA LEU A 117 -22.41 -4.52 -15.58
C LEU A 117 -22.14 -5.65 -16.58
N LEU A 118 -23.18 -6.40 -16.97
CA LEU A 118 -23.06 -7.42 -18.01
C LEU A 118 -22.73 -6.85 -19.39
N LYS A 119 -23.05 -5.59 -19.68
CA LYS A 119 -22.64 -4.91 -20.92
C LYS A 119 -21.19 -4.40 -20.87
N PHE A 120 -20.69 -4.09 -19.67
CA PHE A 120 -19.26 -3.80 -19.48
C PHE A 120 -18.39 -5.05 -19.54
N GLN A 121 -18.96 -6.23 -19.34
CA GLN A 121 -18.23 -7.49 -19.36
C GLN A 121 -18.01 -7.97 -20.80
N HIS A 122 -16.75 -8.21 -21.13
CA HIS A 122 -16.32 -8.74 -22.42
C HIS A 122 -16.74 -10.20 -22.61
N GLU A 123 -16.70 -10.68 -23.86
CA GLU A 123 -17.05 -12.07 -24.20
C GLU A 123 -16.17 -13.11 -23.48
N ASP A 124 -14.91 -12.77 -23.21
CA ASP A 124 -13.97 -13.60 -22.44
C ASP A 124 -14.26 -13.62 -20.93
N GLY A 125 -15.16 -12.76 -20.46
CA GLY A 125 -15.59 -12.62 -19.07
C GLY A 125 -14.85 -11.55 -18.27
N THR A 126 -13.88 -10.85 -18.87
CA THR A 126 -13.14 -9.75 -18.22
C THR A 126 -13.91 -8.43 -18.23
N ILE A 127 -13.44 -7.48 -17.43
CA ILE A 127 -13.83 -6.07 -17.44
C ILE A 127 -12.58 -5.18 -17.57
N ASP A 128 -12.81 -3.92 -17.91
CA ASP A 128 -11.74 -2.92 -18.07
C ASP A 128 -11.61 -2.03 -16.83
N LEU A 129 -10.36 -1.67 -16.50
CA LEU A 129 -10.06 -0.40 -15.85
C LEU A 129 -9.86 0.62 -16.97
N VAL A 130 -10.91 1.37 -17.28
CA VAL A 130 -11.04 2.23 -18.47
C VAL A 130 -9.89 3.22 -18.67
N ASP A 131 -9.20 3.61 -17.59
CA ASP A 131 -8.09 4.55 -17.64
C ASP A 131 -6.75 3.90 -18.07
N THR A 132 -6.60 2.57 -18.00
CA THR A 132 -5.30 1.93 -18.32
C THR A 132 -5.30 0.43 -18.65
N ASN A 133 -6.23 -0.40 -18.14
CA ASN A 133 -6.13 -1.86 -18.29
C ASN A 133 -7.37 -2.43 -18.98
N PHE A 134 -7.20 -2.88 -20.21
CA PHE A 134 -8.28 -3.46 -21.01
C PHE A 134 -8.21 -5.00 -20.99
N HIS A 135 -9.36 -5.65 -21.00
CA HIS A 135 -9.50 -7.11 -20.81
C HIS A 135 -8.75 -7.61 -19.57
N SER A 136 -8.91 -6.88 -18.45
CA SER A 136 -8.03 -7.00 -17.30
C SER A 136 -8.47 -8.13 -16.36
N THR A 137 -7.72 -9.23 -16.37
CA THR A 137 -7.90 -10.33 -15.42
C THR A 137 -7.75 -9.86 -13.96
N PRO A 138 -6.74 -9.05 -13.59
CA PRO A 138 -6.63 -8.54 -12.22
C PRO A 138 -7.79 -7.66 -11.78
N ASP A 139 -8.22 -6.69 -12.60
CA ASP A 139 -9.34 -5.79 -12.26
C ASP A 139 -10.65 -6.57 -12.13
N THR A 140 -10.85 -7.56 -13.01
CA THR A 140 -11.95 -8.52 -12.90
C THR A 140 -11.92 -9.25 -11.56
N ALA A 141 -10.75 -9.75 -11.12
CA ALA A 141 -10.62 -10.45 -9.84
C ALA A 141 -10.93 -9.56 -8.64
N PHE A 142 -10.48 -8.29 -8.65
CA PHE A 142 -10.82 -7.32 -7.61
C PHE A 142 -12.33 -7.16 -7.46
N MET A 143 -13.07 -7.08 -8.57
CA MET A 143 -14.52 -6.95 -8.56
C MET A 143 -15.22 -8.26 -8.17
N VAL A 144 -14.78 -9.41 -8.70
CA VAL A 144 -15.36 -10.73 -8.37
C VAL A 144 -15.40 -10.98 -6.88
N LYS A 145 -14.34 -10.63 -6.13
CA LYS A 145 -14.32 -10.80 -4.67
C LYS A 145 -15.47 -10.04 -3.98
N ARG A 146 -15.70 -8.78 -4.38
CA ARG A 146 -16.81 -7.97 -3.83
C ARG A 146 -18.16 -8.51 -4.30
N MET A 147 -18.27 -8.88 -5.56
CA MET A 147 -19.52 -9.37 -6.15
C MET A 147 -19.94 -10.74 -5.62
N ALA A 148 -18.99 -11.63 -5.28
CA ALA A 148 -19.30 -12.90 -4.63
C ALA A 148 -19.90 -12.69 -3.22
N GLN A 149 -19.40 -11.70 -2.49
CA GLN A 149 -19.99 -11.28 -1.22
C GLN A 149 -21.38 -10.65 -1.41
N SER A 150 -21.55 -9.78 -2.40
CA SER A 150 -22.85 -9.21 -2.77
C SER A 150 -23.88 -10.30 -3.11
N TYR A 151 -23.46 -11.36 -3.80
CA TYR A 151 -24.29 -12.51 -4.12
C TYR A 151 -24.78 -13.21 -2.84
N ALA A 152 -23.88 -13.43 -1.88
CA ALA A 152 -24.24 -14.02 -0.60
C ALA A 152 -25.21 -13.14 0.20
N PHE A 153 -25.00 -11.81 0.23
CA PHE A 153 -25.93 -10.88 0.88
C PHE A 153 -27.31 -10.90 0.23
N LEU A 154 -27.40 -10.76 -1.09
CA LEU A 154 -28.68 -10.74 -1.80
C LEU A 154 -29.42 -12.08 -1.68
N LYS A 155 -28.71 -13.20 -1.79
CA LYS A 155 -29.31 -14.54 -1.64
C LYS A 155 -29.91 -14.75 -0.25
N ASN A 156 -29.32 -14.14 0.78
CA ASN A 156 -29.76 -14.30 2.17
C ASN A 156 -30.57 -13.10 2.70
N SER A 157 -30.93 -12.11 1.86
CA SER A 157 -31.61 -10.90 2.33
C SER A 157 -33.09 -11.12 2.65
N GLY A 158 -33.70 -12.16 2.07
CA GLY A 158 -35.15 -12.39 2.14
C GLY A 158 -35.99 -11.32 1.41
N THR A 159 -35.36 -10.48 0.59
CA THR A 159 -36.05 -9.42 -0.17
C THR A 159 -36.95 -10.06 -1.23
N PRO A 160 -38.28 -9.83 -1.23
CA PRO A 160 -39.16 -10.45 -2.23
C PRO A 160 -38.78 -10.08 -3.68
N GLY A 161 -38.63 -11.10 -4.54
CA GLY A 161 -38.30 -10.92 -5.97
C GLY A 161 -36.81 -10.75 -6.25
N PHE A 162 -35.92 -11.15 -5.34
CA PHE A 162 -34.47 -11.08 -5.51
C PHE A 162 -33.92 -12.04 -6.58
N GLU A 163 -34.64 -13.12 -6.88
CA GLU A 163 -34.16 -14.25 -7.68
C GLU A 163 -33.74 -13.85 -9.11
N PRO A 164 -34.51 -13.04 -9.86
CA PRO A 164 -34.09 -12.58 -11.19
C PRO A 164 -32.83 -11.70 -11.14
N VAL A 165 -32.69 -10.88 -10.08
CA VAL A 165 -31.53 -10.00 -9.88
C VAL A 165 -30.29 -10.83 -9.55
N LEU A 166 -30.45 -11.83 -8.68
CA LEU A 166 -29.40 -12.77 -8.32
C LEU A 166 -28.88 -13.55 -9.55
N SER A 167 -29.77 -13.93 -10.47
CA SER A 167 -29.41 -14.64 -11.71
C SER A 167 -28.49 -13.82 -12.64
N LEU A 168 -28.69 -12.49 -12.72
CA LEU A 168 -27.79 -11.60 -13.47
C LEU A 168 -26.39 -11.57 -12.85
N MET A 169 -26.33 -11.49 -11.52
CA MET A 169 -25.06 -11.51 -10.79
C MET A 169 -24.34 -12.85 -10.93
N GLU A 170 -25.08 -13.96 -10.88
CA GLU A 170 -24.55 -15.30 -11.13
C GLU A 170 -23.91 -15.40 -12.52
N THR A 171 -24.58 -14.84 -13.52
CA THR A 171 -24.07 -14.80 -14.91
C THR A 171 -22.74 -14.06 -14.99
N PHE A 172 -22.66 -12.86 -14.39
CA PHE A 172 -21.42 -12.09 -14.34
C PHE A 172 -20.28 -12.86 -13.67
N LEU A 173 -20.55 -13.45 -12.49
CA LEU A 173 -19.55 -14.21 -11.71
C LEU A 173 -19.05 -15.45 -12.45
N LYS A 174 -19.96 -16.21 -13.10
CA LYS A 174 -19.59 -17.40 -13.88
C LYS A 174 -18.75 -17.03 -15.11
N ASN A 175 -19.09 -15.94 -15.80
CA ASN A 175 -18.30 -15.45 -16.93
C ASN A 175 -16.91 -14.99 -16.47
N ALA A 176 -16.82 -14.21 -15.40
CA ALA A 176 -15.55 -13.81 -14.82
C ALA A 176 -14.71 -15.03 -14.39
N GLY A 177 -15.33 -16.06 -13.83
CA GLY A 177 -14.63 -17.32 -13.52
C GLY A 177 -13.96 -17.99 -14.74
N LYS A 178 -14.47 -17.78 -15.96
CA LYS A 178 -13.85 -18.30 -17.20
C LYS A 178 -12.55 -17.57 -17.52
N SER A 179 -12.50 -16.25 -17.35
CA SER A 179 -11.27 -15.48 -17.57
C SER A 179 -10.23 -15.76 -16.49
N LEU A 180 -10.63 -15.84 -15.21
CA LEU A 180 -9.69 -16.02 -14.10
C LEU A 180 -8.92 -17.36 -14.12
N ILE A 181 -9.48 -18.42 -14.73
CA ILE A 181 -8.79 -19.72 -14.82
C ILE A 181 -7.64 -19.76 -15.83
N VAL A 182 -7.60 -18.84 -16.79
CA VAL A 182 -6.56 -18.79 -17.85
C VAL A 182 -5.79 -17.47 -17.89
N GLY A 183 -6.38 -16.39 -17.38
CA GLY A 183 -5.87 -15.03 -17.47
C GLY A 183 -4.59 -14.78 -16.67
N GLY A 184 -3.79 -13.82 -17.13
CA GLY A 184 -2.50 -13.44 -16.55
C GLY A 184 -2.58 -12.29 -15.55
N ILE A 185 -1.40 -11.83 -15.11
CA ILE A 185 -1.22 -10.71 -14.20
C ILE A 185 -0.13 -9.76 -14.72
N HIS A 186 -0.13 -8.50 -14.27
CA HIS A 186 0.92 -7.52 -14.61
C HIS A 186 1.70 -6.98 -13.39
N THR A 187 1.34 -7.38 -12.17
CA THR A 187 2.11 -7.12 -10.94
C THR A 187 2.04 -8.32 -9.99
N PRO A 188 3.03 -8.52 -9.09
CA PRO A 188 3.09 -9.71 -8.25
C PRO A 188 1.88 -9.94 -7.32
N ASN A 189 1.31 -8.87 -6.74
CA ASN A 189 0.19 -8.98 -5.79
C ASN A 189 -1.08 -9.58 -6.42
N HIS A 190 -1.25 -9.41 -7.74
CA HIS A 190 -2.45 -9.86 -8.44
C HIS A 190 -2.64 -11.38 -8.39
N ARG A 191 -1.57 -12.16 -8.18
CA ARG A 191 -1.66 -13.62 -7.96
C ARG A 191 -2.59 -13.95 -6.80
N TRP A 192 -2.45 -13.23 -5.69
CA TRP A 192 -3.23 -13.45 -4.46
C TRP A 192 -4.66 -12.93 -4.61
N VAL A 193 -4.85 -11.84 -5.35
CA VAL A 193 -6.19 -11.30 -5.65
C VAL A 193 -6.99 -12.26 -6.54
N VAL A 194 -6.38 -12.75 -7.63
CA VAL A 194 -6.99 -13.76 -8.51
C VAL A 194 -7.30 -15.04 -7.73
N SER A 195 -6.36 -15.50 -6.90
CA SER A 195 -6.56 -16.72 -6.10
C SER A 195 -7.68 -16.60 -5.07
N ALA A 196 -7.80 -15.46 -4.40
CA ALA A 196 -8.92 -15.21 -3.48
C ALA A 196 -10.26 -15.06 -4.21
N ALA A 197 -10.28 -14.43 -5.39
CA ALA A 197 -11.48 -14.36 -6.21
C ALA A 197 -11.95 -15.77 -6.65
N LEU A 198 -11.03 -16.62 -7.11
CA LEU A 198 -11.30 -18.02 -7.42
C LEU A 198 -11.73 -18.83 -6.20
N THR A 199 -11.19 -18.54 -5.01
CA THR A 199 -11.60 -19.16 -3.75
C THR A 199 -13.08 -18.85 -3.47
N LYS A 200 -13.47 -17.57 -3.52
CA LYS A 200 -14.87 -17.14 -3.33
C LYS A 200 -15.80 -17.67 -4.42
N LEU A 201 -15.35 -17.75 -5.67
CA LEU A 201 -16.13 -18.39 -6.73
C LEU A 201 -16.33 -19.88 -6.48
N ASN A 202 -15.31 -20.58 -5.98
CA ASN A 202 -15.42 -22.02 -5.67
C ASN A 202 -16.35 -22.30 -4.48
N GLU A 203 -16.44 -21.40 -3.51
CA GLU A 203 -17.43 -21.49 -2.41
C GLU A 203 -18.87 -21.39 -2.95
N LEU A 204 -19.12 -20.51 -3.91
CA LEU A 204 -20.45 -20.32 -4.51
C LEU A 204 -20.78 -21.39 -5.57
N PHE A 205 -19.81 -21.67 -6.43
CA PHE A 205 -19.93 -22.52 -7.63
C PHE A 205 -18.71 -23.46 -7.72
N PRO A 206 -18.72 -24.60 -6.98
CA PRO A 206 -17.58 -25.50 -6.95
C PRO A 206 -17.12 -25.92 -8.34
N ASN A 207 -15.82 -25.73 -8.62
CA ASN A 207 -15.22 -26.08 -9.91
C ASN A 207 -13.74 -26.45 -9.72
N PRO A 208 -13.32 -27.68 -10.06
CA PRO A 208 -11.94 -28.13 -9.86
C PRO A 208 -10.91 -27.28 -10.62
N LYS A 209 -11.30 -26.61 -11.70
CA LYS A 209 -10.40 -25.70 -12.44
C LYS A 209 -10.01 -24.47 -11.63
N TYR A 210 -10.86 -24.01 -10.72
CA TYR A 210 -10.54 -22.88 -9.82
C TYR A 210 -9.42 -23.27 -8.87
N LEU A 211 -9.53 -24.45 -8.24
CA LEU A 211 -8.52 -24.98 -7.33
C LEU A 211 -7.19 -25.22 -8.05
N GLN A 212 -7.21 -25.83 -9.24
CA GLN A 212 -6.01 -26.04 -10.04
C GLN A 212 -5.28 -24.72 -10.37
N ARG A 213 -6.03 -23.67 -10.72
CA ARG A 213 -5.43 -22.36 -11.01
C ARG A 213 -4.86 -21.70 -9.76
N ILE A 214 -5.52 -21.84 -8.61
CA ILE A 214 -5.00 -21.35 -7.32
C ILE A 214 -3.69 -22.07 -6.97
N ASP A 215 -3.63 -23.40 -7.14
CA ASP A 215 -2.43 -24.19 -6.83
C ASP A 215 -1.25 -23.80 -7.73
N GLN A 216 -1.50 -23.45 -9.00
CA GLN A 216 -0.46 -22.91 -9.89
C GLN A 216 0.15 -21.62 -9.35
N TRP A 217 -0.67 -20.69 -8.85
CA TRP A 217 -0.15 -19.44 -8.27
C TRP A 217 0.54 -19.67 -6.93
N LEU A 218 0.00 -20.55 -6.07
CA LEU A 218 0.61 -20.89 -4.78
C LEU A 218 1.95 -21.62 -4.93
N ALA A 219 2.18 -22.31 -6.05
CA ALA A 219 3.47 -22.93 -6.36
C ALA A 219 4.62 -21.90 -6.52
N GLU A 220 4.31 -20.63 -6.74
CA GLU A 220 5.31 -19.55 -6.76
C GLU A 220 5.69 -19.03 -5.35
N HIS A 221 5.03 -19.54 -4.31
CA HIS A 221 5.16 -19.14 -2.90
C HIS A 221 4.76 -17.68 -2.61
N ILE A 222 4.42 -17.40 -1.34
CA ILE A 222 4.09 -16.04 -0.90
C ILE A 222 5.35 -15.19 -0.88
N ASP A 223 5.33 -14.08 -1.61
CA ASP A 223 6.47 -13.19 -1.85
C ASP A 223 6.71 -12.21 -0.69
N LEU A 224 7.04 -12.77 0.48
CA LEU A 224 7.32 -12.02 1.70
C LEU A 224 8.80 -12.11 2.07
N ASP A 225 9.44 -10.96 2.28
CA ASP A 225 10.82 -10.89 2.74
C ASP A 225 10.95 -11.18 4.26
N PRO A 226 12.17 -11.41 4.78
CA PRO A 226 12.40 -11.65 6.21
C PRO A 226 11.99 -10.49 7.14
N ASP A 227 11.84 -9.28 6.60
CA ASP A 227 11.40 -8.09 7.33
C ASP A 227 9.87 -8.01 7.45
N GLY A 228 9.13 -8.86 6.73
CA GLY A 228 7.68 -8.90 6.73
C GLY A 228 7.04 -8.02 5.66
N GLN A 229 7.79 -7.61 4.64
CA GLN A 229 7.27 -6.85 3.51
C GLN A 229 7.00 -7.75 2.31
N TYR A 230 5.89 -7.47 1.62
CA TYR A 230 5.65 -8.02 0.30
C TYR A 230 6.53 -7.32 -0.74
N THR A 231 6.78 -7.93 -1.90
CA THR A 231 7.70 -7.41 -2.95
C THR A 231 7.48 -5.93 -3.30
N GLU A 232 6.22 -5.48 -3.32
CA GLU A 232 5.86 -4.12 -3.70
C GLU A 232 6.05 -3.07 -2.59
N LYS A 233 6.22 -3.50 -1.34
CA LYS A 233 6.45 -2.64 -0.16
C LYS A 233 5.41 -1.54 0.04
N SER A 234 4.20 -1.76 -0.47
CA SER A 234 3.09 -0.78 -0.45
C SER A 234 2.38 -0.86 0.89
N THR A 235 2.94 -0.19 1.88
CA THR A 235 2.47 -0.19 3.27
C THR A 235 1.17 0.55 3.45
N TYR A 236 0.85 1.57 2.66
CA TYR A 236 -0.44 2.24 2.77
C TYR A 236 -1.50 1.56 1.90
N GLY A 237 -1.12 1.14 0.69
CA GLY A 237 -2.02 0.52 -0.28
C GLY A 237 -2.14 -1.00 -0.15
N TYR A 238 -1.29 -1.72 -0.86
CA TYR A 238 -1.53 -3.13 -1.22
C TYR A 238 -1.25 -4.14 -0.11
N SER A 239 -0.37 -3.87 0.84
CA SER A 239 0.01 -4.90 1.83
C SER A 239 -1.18 -5.33 2.69
N GLY A 240 -2.02 -4.39 3.16
CA GLY A 240 -3.26 -4.70 3.85
C GLY A 240 -4.30 -5.41 2.96
N VAL A 241 -4.27 -5.16 1.64
CA VAL A 241 -5.09 -5.90 0.67
C VAL A 241 -4.62 -7.35 0.56
N ILE A 242 -3.30 -7.58 0.45
CA ILE A 242 -2.68 -8.91 0.38
C ILE A 242 -3.04 -9.70 1.65
N ASP A 243 -2.85 -9.10 2.83
CA ASP A 243 -3.19 -9.74 4.11
C ASP A 243 -4.63 -10.24 4.13
N ARG A 244 -5.57 -9.39 3.70
CA ARG A 244 -6.99 -9.75 3.62
C ARG A 244 -7.25 -10.90 2.65
N VAL A 245 -6.65 -10.90 1.45
CA VAL A 245 -6.88 -11.97 0.46
C VAL A 245 -6.21 -13.29 0.87
N LEU A 246 -5.09 -13.23 1.58
CA LEU A 246 -4.47 -14.42 2.17
C LEU A 246 -5.33 -15.00 3.29
N ILE A 247 -5.96 -14.16 4.12
CA ILE A 247 -6.97 -14.63 5.10
C ILE A 247 -8.15 -15.30 4.37
N THR A 248 -8.68 -14.69 3.30
CA THR A 248 -9.76 -15.28 2.49
C THR A 248 -9.38 -16.67 1.98
N MET A 249 -8.18 -16.83 1.42
CA MET A 249 -7.67 -18.11 0.93
C MET A 249 -7.44 -19.11 2.07
N ALA A 250 -6.88 -18.68 3.20
CA ALA A 250 -6.63 -19.54 4.35
C ALA A 250 -7.91 -20.20 4.87
N ILE A 251 -9.00 -19.43 4.92
CA ILE A 251 -10.33 -19.91 5.32
C ILE A 251 -10.91 -20.82 4.23
N GLY A 252 -11.09 -20.31 3.01
CA GLY A 252 -11.85 -21.01 1.96
C GLY A 252 -11.16 -22.26 1.41
N LEU A 253 -9.83 -22.35 1.55
CA LEU A 253 -9.04 -23.50 1.10
C LEU A 253 -8.56 -24.38 2.26
N ASN A 254 -8.87 -24.03 3.51
CA ASN A 254 -8.35 -24.68 4.71
C ASN A 254 -6.80 -24.77 4.71
N LYS A 255 -6.14 -23.64 4.43
CA LYS A 255 -4.68 -23.48 4.33
C LYS A 255 -4.14 -22.55 5.43
N PRO A 256 -4.08 -23.02 6.70
CA PRO A 256 -3.69 -22.17 7.82
C PRO A 256 -2.24 -21.64 7.74
N GLU A 257 -1.38 -22.26 6.93
CA GLU A 257 -0.02 -21.80 6.66
C GLU A 257 0.04 -20.38 6.06
N LEU A 258 -1.03 -19.94 5.37
CA LEU A 258 -1.09 -18.59 4.79
C LEU A 258 -1.19 -17.49 5.86
N TYR A 259 -1.65 -17.80 7.07
CA TYR A 259 -1.70 -16.84 8.17
C TYR A 259 -0.30 -16.39 8.61
N ASP A 260 0.75 -17.17 8.35
CA ASP A 260 2.10 -16.82 8.79
C ASP A 260 2.65 -15.60 8.04
N ALA A 261 2.31 -15.45 6.75
CA ALA A 261 2.67 -14.26 6.00
C ALA A 261 1.97 -13.01 6.55
N VAL A 262 0.66 -13.14 6.80
CA VAL A 262 -0.17 -12.08 7.39
C VAL A 262 0.38 -11.65 8.76
N ARG A 263 0.68 -12.61 9.64
CA ARG A 263 1.25 -12.32 10.97
C ARG A 263 2.56 -11.55 10.89
N LYS A 264 3.46 -11.95 9.99
CA LYS A 264 4.77 -11.30 9.82
C LYS A 264 4.60 -9.86 9.34
N ASN A 265 3.72 -9.62 8.37
CA ASN A 265 3.42 -8.27 7.89
C ASN A 265 2.82 -7.39 8.99
N LEU A 266 1.77 -7.86 9.67
CA LEU A 266 1.13 -7.11 10.75
C LEU A 266 2.09 -6.84 11.94
N LYS A 267 3.01 -7.75 12.24
CA LYS A 267 4.05 -7.54 13.28
C LYS A 267 5.05 -6.45 12.87
N MET A 268 5.43 -6.40 11.60
CA MET A 268 6.26 -5.33 11.05
C MET A 268 5.56 -3.97 11.15
N MET A 269 4.25 -3.92 10.90
CA MET A 269 3.47 -2.67 10.94
C MET A 269 3.49 -1.95 12.30
N ARG A 270 3.74 -2.68 13.40
CA ARG A 270 3.94 -2.12 14.76
C ARG A 270 5.08 -1.10 14.82
N TYR A 271 6.08 -1.27 13.96
CA TYR A 271 7.24 -0.37 13.84
C TYR A 271 7.09 0.65 12.71
N TYR A 272 6.07 0.49 11.85
CA TYR A 272 5.81 1.37 10.73
C TYR A 272 4.91 2.56 11.08
N LEU A 273 4.33 2.56 12.29
CA LEU A 273 3.42 3.60 12.78
C LEU A 273 4.16 4.84 13.30
N HIS A 274 3.78 6.01 12.83
CA HIS A 274 4.21 7.33 13.31
C HIS A 274 3.46 7.76 14.58
N PRO A 275 3.94 8.77 15.34
CA PRO A 275 3.29 9.19 16.59
C PRO A 275 1.86 9.69 16.43
N ASN A 276 1.57 10.27 15.28
CA ASN A 276 0.25 10.76 14.89
C ASN A 276 -0.65 9.67 14.27
N GLY A 277 -0.20 8.42 14.22
CA GLY A 277 -0.95 7.29 13.65
C GLY A 277 -0.80 7.10 12.14
N GLU A 278 -0.02 7.93 11.45
CA GLU A 278 0.33 7.73 10.03
C GLU A 278 1.26 6.53 9.85
N VAL A 279 1.34 5.99 8.64
CA VAL A 279 2.25 4.88 8.33
C VAL A 279 3.42 5.35 7.47
N VAL A 280 4.60 4.73 7.66
CA VAL A 280 5.76 4.96 6.77
C VAL A 280 5.47 4.40 5.38
N THR A 281 5.58 5.24 4.36
CA THR A 281 5.31 4.92 2.95
C THR A 281 6.51 5.19 2.04
N GLU A 282 7.56 5.81 2.55
CA GLU A 282 8.70 6.30 1.77
C GLU A 282 9.55 5.18 1.14
N ALA A 283 9.42 3.96 1.68
CA ALA A 283 10.08 2.75 1.18
C ALA A 283 9.29 2.01 0.09
N SER A 284 8.08 2.48 -0.25
CA SER A 284 7.24 1.83 -1.24
C SER A 284 7.83 1.89 -2.66
N ASN A 285 7.56 0.85 -3.44
CA ASN A 285 7.83 0.78 -4.89
C ASN A 285 6.58 1.11 -5.73
N ARG A 286 5.51 1.60 -5.10
CA ARG A 286 4.19 1.82 -5.71
C ARG A 286 3.78 3.29 -5.63
N GLN A 287 2.59 3.59 -6.15
CA GLN A 287 2.01 4.93 -6.19
C GLN A 287 1.79 5.56 -4.81
N ASP A 288 1.79 4.76 -3.74
CA ASP A 288 1.69 5.23 -2.36
C ASP A 288 3.02 5.74 -1.79
N LYS A 289 4.13 5.68 -2.55
CA LYS A 289 5.43 6.17 -2.10
C LYS A 289 5.37 7.65 -1.69
N GLY A 290 5.63 7.91 -0.41
CA GLY A 290 5.62 9.26 0.16
C GLY A 290 4.21 9.87 0.31
N GLN A 291 3.16 9.07 0.08
CA GLN A 291 1.79 9.49 0.40
C GLN A 291 1.57 9.48 1.91
N ILE A 292 0.70 10.37 2.36
CA ILE A 292 0.25 10.41 3.75
C ILE A 292 -0.95 9.47 3.86
N GLY A 293 -0.86 8.49 4.76
CA GLY A 293 -1.91 7.49 4.96
C GLY A 293 -1.87 6.89 6.36
N ASN A 294 -2.91 6.13 6.71
CA ASN A 294 -3.05 5.45 8.00
C ASN A 294 -3.22 3.93 7.79
N MET A 295 -3.64 3.22 8.84
CA MET A 295 -3.75 1.75 8.87
C MET A 295 -5.15 1.21 8.51
N GLU A 296 -6.05 2.00 7.92
CA GLU A 296 -7.44 1.60 7.64
C GLU A 296 -7.53 0.31 6.79
N ASN A 297 -6.63 0.14 5.82
CA ASN A 297 -6.56 -1.06 4.98
C ASN A 297 -6.17 -2.33 5.75
N TYR A 298 -5.60 -2.18 6.95
CA TYR A 298 -5.22 -3.28 7.83
C TYR A 298 -6.29 -3.60 8.87
N TYR A 299 -7.37 -2.84 8.98
CA TYR A 299 -8.33 -3.05 10.06
C TYR A 299 -8.92 -4.47 10.04
N TYR A 300 -9.35 -4.96 8.87
CA TYR A 300 -9.83 -6.34 8.72
C TYR A 300 -8.77 -7.38 9.13
N PRO A 301 -7.55 -7.41 8.53
CA PRO A 301 -6.56 -8.42 8.91
C PRO A 301 -6.08 -8.30 10.36
N LEU A 302 -5.91 -7.07 10.89
CA LEU A 302 -5.58 -6.85 12.29
C LEU A 302 -6.64 -7.44 13.22
N ARG A 303 -7.92 -7.11 12.98
CA ARG A 303 -9.02 -7.56 13.83
C ARG A 303 -9.17 -9.08 13.78
N TYR A 304 -9.09 -9.64 12.57
CA TYR A 304 -9.15 -11.09 12.37
C TYR A 304 -8.03 -11.81 13.14
N MET A 305 -6.79 -11.36 12.98
CA MET A 305 -5.64 -11.99 13.65
C MET A 305 -5.62 -11.73 15.16
N ALA A 306 -6.06 -10.55 15.63
CA ALA A 306 -6.19 -10.25 17.05
C ALA A 306 -7.14 -11.24 17.74
N LEU A 307 -8.30 -11.50 17.14
CA LEU A 307 -9.28 -12.45 17.66
C LEU A 307 -8.81 -13.90 17.54
N LYS A 308 -8.18 -14.26 16.41
CA LYS A 308 -7.71 -15.62 16.15
C LYS A 308 -6.56 -16.03 17.06
N ASP A 309 -5.61 -15.14 17.28
CA ASP A 309 -4.38 -15.42 18.03
C ASP A 309 -4.44 -14.88 19.47
N ASN A 310 -5.53 -14.22 19.87
CA ASN A 310 -5.65 -13.50 21.15
C ASN A 310 -4.51 -12.46 21.34
N ASP A 311 -4.16 -11.75 20.27
CA ASP A 311 -3.03 -10.80 20.24
C ASP A 311 -3.48 -9.38 20.66
N GLY A 312 -3.02 -8.96 21.85
CA GLY A 312 -3.37 -7.66 22.43
C GLY A 312 -2.72 -6.45 21.74
N GLU A 313 -1.60 -6.61 21.04
CA GLU A 313 -0.96 -5.52 20.29
C GLU A 313 -1.70 -5.26 18.97
N PHE A 314 -2.17 -6.32 18.29
CA PHE A 314 -3.07 -6.18 17.15
C PHE A 314 -4.39 -5.53 17.56
N ALA A 315 -4.95 -5.90 18.71
CA ALA A 315 -6.12 -5.24 19.26
C ALA A 315 -5.89 -3.76 19.58
N ALA A 316 -4.70 -3.40 20.08
CA ALA A 316 -4.34 -2.00 20.30
C ALA A 316 -4.31 -1.20 18.98
N MET A 317 -3.74 -1.76 17.90
CA MET A 317 -3.77 -1.12 16.57
C MET A 317 -5.19 -0.98 16.01
N CYS A 318 -6.06 -1.98 16.19
CA CYS A 318 -7.49 -1.85 15.84
C CYS A 318 -8.15 -0.68 16.56
N ARG A 319 -7.94 -0.55 17.88
CA ARG A 319 -8.54 0.53 18.68
C ARG A 319 -8.03 1.91 18.27
N ILE A 320 -6.79 2.04 17.80
CA ILE A 320 -6.29 3.29 17.21
C ILE A 320 -7.14 3.66 15.99
N ILE A 321 -7.40 2.71 15.09
CA ILE A 321 -8.21 2.92 13.89
C ILE A 321 -9.66 3.24 14.26
N GLU A 322 -10.27 2.49 15.18
CA GLU A 322 -11.64 2.73 15.66
C GLU A 322 -11.80 4.14 16.24
N ASN A 323 -10.81 4.63 16.99
CA ASN A 323 -10.90 5.94 17.65
C ASN A 323 -10.62 7.13 16.70
N THR A 324 -9.89 6.92 15.60
CA THR A 324 -9.37 8.02 14.78
C THR A 324 -9.89 8.02 13.35
N ARG A 325 -10.31 6.85 12.83
CA ARG A 325 -10.55 6.60 11.41
C ARG A 325 -11.74 5.67 11.14
N ILE A 326 -12.67 5.50 12.09
CA ILE A 326 -13.79 4.56 11.91
C ILE A 326 -14.56 4.82 10.61
N GLN A 327 -14.81 6.08 10.27
CA GLN A 327 -15.54 6.46 9.05
C GLN A 327 -14.81 6.02 7.76
N SER A 328 -13.47 5.98 7.78
CA SER A 328 -12.65 5.52 6.65
C SER A 328 -12.82 4.02 6.36
N LEU A 329 -13.41 3.25 7.27
CA LEU A 329 -13.68 1.83 7.06
C LEU A 329 -14.90 1.57 6.16
N ALA A 330 -15.67 2.60 5.81
CA ALA A 330 -16.87 2.48 4.97
C ALA A 330 -16.59 1.73 3.66
N GLY A 331 -15.47 1.97 2.97
CA GLY A 331 -15.15 1.25 1.71
C GLY A 331 -14.85 -0.26 1.87
N SER A 332 -14.75 -0.74 3.11
CA SER A 332 -14.44 -2.13 3.46
C SER A 332 -15.47 -2.78 4.39
N PHE A 333 -16.54 -2.07 4.76
CA PHE A 333 -17.49 -2.52 5.78
C PHE A 333 -18.15 -3.86 5.43
N SER A 334 -18.40 -4.11 4.14
CA SER A 334 -18.98 -5.37 3.66
C SER A 334 -18.17 -6.59 4.13
N TYR A 335 -16.83 -6.51 4.21
CA TYR A 335 -15.99 -7.58 4.78
C TYR A 335 -16.20 -7.77 6.28
N LEU A 336 -16.41 -6.68 7.01
CA LEU A 336 -16.69 -6.70 8.45
C LEU A 336 -18.11 -7.22 8.74
N LEU A 337 -19.03 -7.01 7.81
CA LEU A 337 -20.40 -7.49 7.86
C LEU A 337 -20.51 -8.98 7.51
N GLU A 338 -19.76 -9.48 6.52
CA GLU A 338 -19.80 -10.89 6.10
C GLU A 338 -19.30 -11.83 7.21
N ASP A 339 -18.26 -11.44 7.95
CA ASP A 339 -17.65 -12.27 8.99
C ASP A 339 -18.10 -11.85 10.40
N SER A 340 -19.17 -12.49 10.89
CA SER A 340 -19.69 -12.26 12.25
C SER A 340 -18.71 -12.60 13.38
N ASN A 341 -17.63 -13.37 13.13
CA ASN A 341 -16.60 -13.58 14.13
C ASN A 341 -15.90 -12.27 14.50
N LEU A 342 -15.80 -11.33 13.55
CA LEU A 342 -15.23 -10.01 13.77
C LEU A 342 -16.11 -9.15 14.69
N TRP A 343 -17.37 -9.50 14.95
CA TRP A 343 -18.25 -8.70 15.80
C TRP A 343 -17.94 -8.83 17.29
N LYS A 344 -17.15 -9.85 17.66
CA LYS A 344 -16.72 -10.08 19.03
C LYS A 344 -15.88 -8.94 19.57
N GLU A 345 -15.88 -8.79 20.88
CA GLU A 345 -14.95 -7.89 21.55
C GLU A 345 -13.50 -8.31 21.27
N LEU A 346 -12.68 -7.31 20.97
CA LEU A 346 -11.23 -7.49 20.83
C LEU A 346 -10.63 -7.89 22.18
N PRO A 347 -9.54 -8.69 22.20
CA PRO A 347 -8.82 -8.98 23.44
C PRO A 347 -8.28 -7.70 24.09
N ALA A 348 -7.89 -7.78 25.36
CA ALA A 348 -7.31 -6.66 26.08
C ALA A 348 -6.09 -6.10 25.35
N SER A 349 -5.99 -4.77 25.25
CA SER A 349 -4.84 -4.12 24.60
C SER A 349 -3.54 -4.46 25.32
N GLN A 350 -2.49 -4.71 24.55
CA GLN A 350 -1.11 -4.66 25.00
C GLN A 350 -0.42 -3.43 24.41
N PRO A 351 0.54 -2.83 25.13
CA PRO A 351 1.20 -1.61 24.68
C PRO A 351 2.01 -1.86 23.40
N LEU A 352 1.91 -0.94 22.44
CA LEU A 352 2.77 -0.94 21.25
C LEU A 352 4.18 -0.45 21.60
N PRO A 353 5.21 -0.89 20.85
CA PRO A 353 6.58 -0.44 21.09
C PRO A 353 6.70 1.07 20.81
N THR A 354 7.06 1.85 21.82
CA THR A 354 7.28 3.30 21.72
C THR A 354 8.74 3.69 21.98
N SER A 355 9.63 2.72 22.17
CA SER A 355 11.07 2.93 22.29
C SER A 355 11.82 1.81 21.57
N TYR A 356 12.41 2.09 20.41
CA TYR A 356 13.19 1.12 19.64
C TYR A 356 14.15 1.77 18.64
N VAL A 357 15.13 0.98 18.19
CA VAL A 357 15.85 1.16 16.92
C VAL A 357 15.71 -0.15 16.17
N LYS A 358 15.11 -0.12 14.98
CA LYS A 358 14.79 -1.32 14.22
C LYS A 358 15.19 -1.15 12.76
N ALA A 359 16.09 -2.01 12.29
CA ALA A 359 16.48 -2.08 10.90
C ALA A 359 15.59 -3.06 10.13
N PHE A 360 15.28 -2.67 8.89
CA PHE A 360 14.58 -3.44 7.86
C PHE A 360 15.44 -3.41 6.58
N PRO A 361 16.56 -4.17 6.54
CA PRO A 361 17.53 -4.11 5.46
C PRO A 361 16.94 -4.46 4.08
N TYR A 362 15.94 -5.34 4.00
CA TYR A 362 15.29 -5.69 2.73
C TYR A 362 14.46 -4.52 2.17
N SER A 363 14.00 -3.62 3.05
CA SER A 363 13.33 -2.38 2.67
C SER A 363 14.25 -1.17 2.55
N GLY A 364 15.53 -1.29 2.94
CA GLY A 364 16.44 -0.15 3.00
C GLY A 364 16.03 0.88 4.06
N VAL A 365 15.41 0.43 5.16
CA VAL A 365 14.84 1.30 6.20
C VAL A 365 15.49 1.05 7.55
N VAL A 366 15.72 2.13 8.32
CA VAL A 366 15.94 2.05 9.77
C VAL A 366 14.97 2.97 10.47
N ARG A 367 14.23 2.44 11.44
CA ARG A 367 13.27 3.19 12.24
C ARG A 367 13.79 3.42 13.65
N PHE A 368 13.61 4.65 14.12
CA PHE A 368 13.88 5.09 15.47
C PHE A 368 12.58 5.55 16.09
N ARG A 369 12.36 5.22 17.35
CA ARG A 369 11.22 5.72 18.11
C ARG A 369 11.61 6.00 19.54
N ARG A 370 11.25 7.16 20.09
CA ARG A 370 11.33 7.47 21.52
C ARG A 370 10.10 8.28 21.91
N GLY A 371 9.12 7.62 22.53
CA GLY A 371 7.89 8.25 23.02
C GLY A 371 7.17 9.04 21.92
N PRO A 372 7.14 10.39 21.97
CA PRO A 372 6.38 11.23 21.04
C PRO A 372 7.06 11.48 19.69
N TRP A 373 8.33 11.12 19.51
CA TRP A 373 9.04 11.34 18.25
C TRP A 373 9.57 10.05 17.63
N ASP A 374 9.73 10.08 16.31
CA ASP A 374 10.31 9.02 15.53
C ASP A 374 11.17 9.58 14.37
N ALA A 375 12.05 8.73 13.84
CA ALA A 375 12.86 9.05 12.68
C ALA A 375 12.98 7.84 11.75
N THR A 376 13.15 8.11 10.46
CA THR A 376 13.33 7.07 9.43
C THR A 376 14.55 7.39 8.58
N LEU A 377 15.45 6.41 8.45
CA LEU A 377 16.54 6.43 7.48
C LEU A 377 16.15 5.60 6.26
N LEU A 378 16.45 6.08 5.06
CA LEU A 378 16.07 5.45 3.79
C LEU A 378 17.28 5.34 2.86
N SER A 379 17.62 4.12 2.44
CA SER A 379 18.49 3.90 1.28
C SER A 379 17.68 3.86 -0.02
N ASN A 380 18.36 4.01 -1.15
CA ASN A 380 17.75 4.12 -2.47
C ASN A 380 16.67 5.22 -2.54
N ASN A 381 16.78 6.25 -1.69
CA ASN A 381 15.88 7.40 -1.67
C ASN A 381 16.70 8.70 -1.59
N PRO A 382 16.47 9.68 -2.49
CA PRO A 382 17.13 10.99 -2.39
C PRO A 382 16.68 11.79 -1.16
N GLY A 383 15.47 11.53 -0.63
CA GLY A 383 15.02 11.95 0.69
C GLY A 383 15.40 10.89 1.72
N TRP A 384 16.60 11.01 2.29
CA TRP A 384 17.24 9.93 3.05
C TRP A 384 16.93 9.93 4.55
N PHE A 385 16.28 10.97 5.06
CA PHE A 385 15.90 11.12 6.46
C PHE A 385 14.53 11.75 6.62
N THR A 386 13.70 11.20 7.50
CA THR A 386 12.44 11.81 7.97
C THR A 386 12.42 11.88 9.49
N PHE A 387 11.70 12.85 10.05
CA PHE A 387 11.52 13.01 11.49
C PHE A 387 10.11 13.51 11.80
N HIS A 388 9.41 12.80 12.69
CA HIS A 388 8.09 13.21 13.17
C HIS A 388 8.14 13.43 14.67
N LYS A 389 7.49 14.49 15.12
CA LYS A 389 7.19 14.74 16.53
C LYS A 389 5.75 15.22 16.61
N GLY A 390 4.86 14.31 16.99
CA GLY A 390 3.42 14.53 16.83
C GLY A 390 3.06 14.92 15.38
N ASN A 391 2.45 16.09 15.21
CA ASN A 391 2.02 16.64 13.93
C ASN A 391 3.04 17.59 13.28
N ALA A 392 4.18 17.87 13.94
CA ALA A 392 5.31 18.55 13.31
C ALA A 392 6.14 17.51 12.54
N VAL A 393 6.32 17.72 11.23
CA VAL A 393 6.89 16.72 10.34
C VAL A 393 7.95 17.32 9.40
N LEU A 394 9.16 16.77 9.51
CA LEU A 394 10.21 16.86 8.50
C LEU A 394 10.08 15.65 7.56
N GLN A 395 9.48 15.89 6.38
CA GLN A 395 9.12 14.84 5.42
C GLN A 395 10.33 14.28 4.68
N ALA A 396 11.39 15.06 4.51
CA ALA A 396 12.62 14.61 3.89
C ALA A 396 13.78 15.55 4.20
N MET A 397 14.99 14.99 4.26
CA MET A 397 16.22 15.73 4.00
C MET A 397 16.84 15.28 2.68
N ARG A 398 17.30 16.25 1.88
CA ARG A 398 18.03 16.01 0.62
C ARG A 398 19.31 16.82 0.63
N ILE A 399 20.35 16.31 -0.01
CA ILE A 399 21.56 17.10 -0.24
C ILE A 399 22.05 16.89 -1.68
N ALA A 400 22.47 17.98 -2.30
CA ALA A 400 23.01 17.95 -3.65
C ALA A 400 24.25 18.85 -3.75
N ALA A 401 25.12 18.51 -4.70
CA ALA A 401 26.22 19.37 -5.14
C ALA A 401 26.12 19.66 -6.64
N SER A 402 26.67 20.79 -7.09
CA SER A 402 26.76 21.12 -8.53
C SER A 402 27.87 20.34 -9.24
N PHE A 403 27.96 19.03 -9.00
CA PHE A 403 29.02 18.16 -9.50
C PHE A 403 28.58 17.44 -10.79
N PHE A 404 29.09 17.90 -11.94
CA PHE A 404 28.90 17.28 -13.26
C PHE A 404 27.44 16.93 -13.62
N GLY A 405 26.47 17.67 -13.08
CA GLY A 405 25.03 17.41 -13.28
C GLY A 405 24.49 16.13 -12.64
N LYS A 406 25.24 15.50 -11.72
CA LYS A 406 24.88 14.23 -11.06
C LYS A 406 25.11 14.24 -9.54
N GLY A 407 25.20 15.41 -8.94
CA GLY A 407 25.55 15.56 -7.52
C GLY A 407 24.41 15.35 -6.53
N GLN A 408 23.21 14.94 -6.95
CA GLN A 408 22.16 14.50 -6.02
C GLN A 408 22.63 13.28 -5.22
N PHE A 409 22.63 13.40 -3.89
CA PHE A 409 22.92 12.30 -3.00
C PHE A 409 21.75 11.32 -2.93
N GLN A 410 22.08 10.03 -2.98
CA GLN A 410 21.21 8.88 -2.79
C GLN A 410 22.13 7.68 -2.56
N SER A 411 22.13 7.13 -1.36
CA SER A 411 22.96 5.96 -1.03
C SER A 411 22.23 4.66 -1.41
N THR A 412 22.97 3.58 -1.65
CA THR A 412 22.41 2.25 -1.91
C THR A 412 22.07 1.50 -0.63
N ASP A 413 22.82 1.77 0.44
CA ASP A 413 22.81 0.96 1.67
C ASP A 413 22.88 1.84 2.93
N ILE A 414 22.45 1.27 4.05
CA ILE A 414 22.62 1.84 5.40
C ILE A 414 23.44 0.86 6.22
N VAL A 415 24.61 1.27 6.68
CA VAL A 415 25.53 0.41 7.42
C VAL A 415 25.58 0.83 8.89
N GLN A 416 25.33 -0.11 9.80
CA GLN A 416 25.52 0.12 11.23
C GLN A 416 27.00 -0.04 11.62
N LYS A 417 27.54 0.94 12.34
CA LYS A 417 28.89 0.93 12.93
C LYS A 417 28.78 1.31 14.40
N GLY A 418 28.67 0.31 15.28
CA GLY A 418 28.35 0.54 16.69
C GLY A 418 26.99 1.23 16.84
N ASN A 419 26.98 2.40 17.48
CA ASN A 419 25.76 3.20 17.69
C ASN A 419 25.48 4.21 16.57
N VAL A 420 26.28 4.19 15.50
CA VAL A 420 26.17 5.12 14.37
C VAL A 420 25.67 4.39 13.13
N TRP A 421 24.78 5.01 12.37
CA TRP A 421 24.36 4.55 11.06
C TRP A 421 25.02 5.40 9.97
N VAL A 422 25.47 4.77 8.90
CA VAL A 422 26.27 5.44 7.87
C VAL A 422 25.68 5.20 6.49
N MET A 423 25.52 6.29 5.74
CA MET A 423 25.25 6.29 4.30
C MET A 423 26.43 6.92 3.56
N ASN A 424 26.79 6.37 2.41
CA ASN A 424 27.91 6.86 1.60
C ASN A 424 27.58 6.80 0.10
N LYS A 425 28.19 7.72 -0.66
CA LYS A 425 28.17 7.72 -2.12
C LYS A 425 29.46 8.34 -2.64
N LYS A 426 30.04 7.73 -3.67
CA LYS A 426 31.18 8.25 -4.42
C LYS A 426 30.77 8.53 -5.86
N LEU A 427 31.25 9.64 -6.40
CA LEU A 427 31.02 10.09 -7.76
C LEU A 427 32.36 10.47 -8.39
N GLU A 428 32.47 10.24 -9.70
CA GLU A 428 33.62 10.67 -10.52
C GLU A 428 33.15 11.57 -11.67
N GLY A 429 33.91 12.59 -12.02
CA GLY A 429 33.63 13.51 -13.11
C GLY A 429 34.81 13.55 -14.08
N PRO A 430 34.87 12.62 -15.06
CA PRO A 430 35.98 12.57 -16.01
C PRO A 430 35.79 13.58 -17.15
N TYR A 431 36.90 14.12 -17.64
CA TYR A 431 37.02 14.72 -18.96
C TYR A 431 37.50 13.67 -19.96
N PHE A 432 37.33 13.95 -21.25
CA PHE A 432 37.61 12.97 -22.31
C PHE A 432 38.52 13.62 -23.35
N GLN A 433 39.68 13.02 -23.55
CA GLN A 433 40.65 13.43 -24.56
C GLN A 433 40.10 13.23 -25.99
N PRO A 434 40.73 13.85 -27.02
CA PRO A 434 40.44 13.55 -28.42
C PRO A 434 40.46 12.03 -28.72
N PHE A 435 39.69 11.61 -29.73
CA PHE A 435 39.75 10.23 -30.22
C PHE A 435 41.14 9.93 -30.77
N GLU A 436 41.63 8.71 -30.56
CA GLU A 436 42.80 8.21 -31.30
C GLU A 436 42.45 8.08 -32.78
N LYS A 437 43.43 8.26 -33.66
CA LYS A 437 43.22 8.32 -35.12
C LYS A 437 42.40 7.14 -35.67
N GLN A 438 42.61 5.92 -35.15
CA GLN A 438 41.88 4.74 -35.61
C GLN A 438 40.39 4.73 -35.26
N PHE A 439 39.96 5.56 -34.30
CA PHE A 439 38.56 5.65 -33.85
C PHE A 439 37.84 6.87 -34.42
N ILE A 440 38.51 7.67 -35.27
CA ILE A 440 37.91 8.83 -35.92
C ILE A 440 37.20 8.35 -37.17
N SER A 441 35.89 8.60 -37.23
CA SER A 441 35.12 8.32 -38.44
C SER A 441 35.61 9.26 -39.57
N PRO A 442 35.90 8.74 -40.78
CA PRO A 442 36.42 9.56 -41.88
C PRO A 442 35.43 10.63 -42.38
N ASP A 443 34.13 10.44 -42.14
CA ASP A 443 33.06 11.40 -42.44
C ASP A 443 32.74 12.35 -41.27
N GLY A 444 33.43 12.23 -40.14
CA GLY A 444 33.23 13.07 -38.96
C GLY A 444 31.94 12.78 -38.17
N ASP A 445 31.22 11.70 -38.47
CA ASP A 445 29.98 11.33 -37.78
C ASP A 445 30.25 10.88 -36.32
N LEU A 446 29.84 11.71 -35.36
CA LEU A 446 29.95 11.42 -33.91
C LEU A 446 29.10 10.22 -33.48
N GLY A 447 28.03 9.89 -34.19
CA GLY A 447 27.24 8.69 -33.94
C GLY A 447 28.04 7.40 -34.13
N LYS A 448 29.08 7.44 -34.96
CA LYS A 448 30.03 6.33 -35.20
C LYS A 448 31.25 6.36 -34.28
N MET A 449 31.38 7.40 -33.45
CA MET A 449 32.50 7.59 -32.54
C MET A 449 32.02 7.53 -31.09
N PRO A 450 31.79 6.33 -30.53
CA PRO A 450 31.25 6.19 -29.19
C PRO A 450 32.24 6.76 -28.16
N LYS A 451 31.71 7.52 -27.20
CA LYS A 451 32.47 8.20 -26.14
C LYS A 451 33.42 7.27 -25.38
N SER A 452 33.08 5.99 -25.24
CA SER A 452 33.90 4.95 -24.60
C SER A 452 35.29 4.77 -25.23
N ASN A 453 35.47 5.18 -26.49
CA ASN A 453 36.76 5.11 -27.19
C ASN A 453 37.68 6.29 -26.87
N ARG A 454 37.22 7.27 -26.06
CA ARG A 454 38.07 8.36 -25.58
C ARG A 454 38.74 7.98 -24.27
N LYS A 455 40.03 8.29 -24.15
CA LYS A 455 40.74 8.23 -22.87
C LYS A 455 40.17 9.26 -21.92
N GLN A 456 39.94 8.87 -20.67
CA GLN A 456 39.56 9.79 -19.61
C GLN A 456 40.78 10.57 -19.11
N SER A 457 40.54 11.80 -18.66
CA SER A 457 41.54 12.69 -18.09
C SER A 457 40.89 13.65 -17.07
N GLU A 458 41.73 14.36 -16.30
CA GLU A 458 41.32 15.35 -15.28
C GLU A 458 40.16 14.89 -14.37
N VAL A 459 40.17 13.61 -13.99
CA VAL A 459 39.06 12.98 -13.27
C VAL A 459 38.86 13.66 -11.92
N GLN A 460 37.68 14.26 -11.75
CA GLN A 460 37.24 14.88 -10.52
C GLN A 460 36.52 13.84 -9.64
N TYR A 461 36.55 14.02 -8.32
CA TYR A 461 35.91 13.09 -7.39
C TYR A 461 35.02 13.84 -6.40
N LEU A 462 33.91 13.23 -6.01
CA LEU A 462 33.08 13.71 -4.91
C LEU A 462 32.66 12.51 -4.07
N GLU A 463 33.01 12.53 -2.80
CA GLU A 463 32.54 11.58 -1.81
C GLU A 463 31.64 12.29 -0.81
N THR A 464 30.45 11.76 -0.58
CA THR A 464 29.52 12.19 0.46
C THR A 464 29.40 11.07 1.49
N ASN A 465 29.62 11.40 2.76
CA ASN A 465 29.39 10.54 3.91
C ASN A 465 28.40 11.22 4.85
N ILE A 466 27.34 10.51 5.24
CA ILE A 466 26.34 10.99 6.20
C ILE A 466 26.27 9.98 7.34
N GLN A 467 26.42 10.45 8.57
CA GLN A 467 26.35 9.65 9.78
C GLN A 467 25.19 10.09 10.65
N PHE A 468 24.51 9.13 11.26
CA PHE A 468 23.34 9.35 12.10
C PHE A 468 23.57 8.71 13.47
N SER A 469 23.28 9.45 14.52
CA SER A 469 23.29 8.96 15.90
C SER A 469 22.15 9.61 16.69
N GLU A 470 21.70 8.96 17.75
CA GLU A 470 20.72 9.57 18.65
C GLU A 470 21.35 10.71 19.45
N ALA A 471 20.62 11.82 19.55
CA ALA A 471 20.91 12.93 20.47
C ALA A 471 19.99 12.83 21.70
N GLN A 472 20.17 13.72 22.69
CA GLN A 472 19.40 13.69 23.95
C GLN A 472 17.87 13.71 23.74
N ALA A 473 17.38 14.42 22.71
CA ALA A 473 15.96 14.52 22.38
C ALA A 473 15.69 14.47 20.87
N GLY A 474 16.42 13.63 20.12
CA GLY A 474 16.22 13.51 18.67
C GLY A 474 17.41 12.86 17.96
N MET A 475 17.81 13.41 16.81
CA MET A 475 18.85 12.85 15.96
C MET A 475 19.96 13.85 15.68
N GLN A 476 21.21 13.41 15.82
CA GLN A 476 22.40 14.11 15.31
C GLN A 476 22.78 13.54 13.93
N ILE A 477 22.99 14.44 12.98
CA ILE A 477 23.30 14.14 11.59
C ILE A 477 24.62 14.84 11.23
N GLU A 478 25.65 14.06 10.93
CA GLU A 478 26.95 14.57 10.50
C GLU A 478 27.13 14.32 9.01
N ILE A 479 27.42 15.39 8.27
CA ILE A 479 27.59 15.38 6.82
C ILE A 479 29.02 15.78 6.50
N GLU A 480 29.73 14.94 5.75
CA GLU A 480 31.03 15.23 5.17
C GLU A 480 30.98 15.05 3.65
N MET A 481 31.36 16.09 2.89
CA MET A 481 31.55 16.02 1.45
C MET A 481 32.98 16.46 1.11
N LYS A 482 33.73 15.61 0.40
CA LYS A 482 35.15 15.82 0.07
C LYS A 482 35.49 15.37 -1.36
N GLY A 483 36.69 15.70 -1.82
CA GLY A 483 37.14 15.46 -3.20
C GLY A 483 37.48 16.77 -3.87
N THR A 484 36.86 17.07 -5.02
CA THR A 484 36.99 18.35 -5.73
C THR A 484 36.55 19.50 -4.84
N GLU A 485 37.41 20.50 -4.69
CA GLU A 485 37.17 21.70 -3.88
C GLU A 485 36.30 22.73 -4.59
N GLY A 486 35.63 23.58 -3.82
CA GLY A 486 34.85 24.71 -4.34
C GLY A 486 33.55 24.34 -5.05
N VAL A 487 33.07 23.09 -4.92
CA VAL A 487 31.80 22.66 -5.53
C VAL A 487 30.64 23.16 -4.65
N PRO A 488 29.68 23.94 -5.19
CA PRO A 488 28.51 24.37 -4.43
C PRO A 488 27.71 23.19 -3.88
N VAL A 489 27.26 23.30 -2.63
CA VAL A 489 26.47 22.30 -1.88
C VAL A 489 25.21 22.97 -1.32
N THR A 490 24.08 22.29 -1.47
CA THR A 490 22.80 22.71 -0.89
C THR A 490 22.17 21.52 -0.16
N LEU A 491 21.91 21.71 1.14
CA LEU A 491 21.12 20.81 1.99
C LEU A 491 19.70 21.37 2.11
N GLU A 492 18.71 20.51 1.94
CA GLU A 492 17.28 20.81 1.97
C GLU A 492 16.64 20.07 3.15
N LEU A 493 15.94 20.81 4.03
CA LEU A 493 15.07 20.28 5.07
C LEU A 493 13.63 20.56 4.65
N ILE A 494 12.91 19.53 4.24
CA ILE A 494 11.59 19.64 3.62
C ILE A 494 10.51 19.31 4.65
N PHE A 495 9.79 20.32 5.11
CA PHE A 495 8.74 20.20 6.11
C PHE A 495 7.37 20.09 5.47
N ARG A 496 6.43 19.51 6.20
CA ARG A 496 5.04 19.40 5.75
C ARG A 496 4.39 20.79 5.63
N LYS A 497 3.40 20.93 4.76
CA LYS A 497 2.56 22.14 4.71
C LYS A 497 1.73 22.27 6.00
N GLY A 498 1.40 23.51 6.39
CA GLY A 498 0.48 23.82 7.49
C GLY A 498 1.12 24.32 8.79
N GLY A 499 2.44 24.19 8.94
CA GLY A 499 3.18 24.73 10.08
C GLY A 499 3.79 26.12 9.85
N GLN A 500 4.44 26.63 10.89
CA GLN A 500 5.06 27.95 10.92
C GLN A 500 6.53 27.85 11.30
N PHE A 501 7.38 28.69 10.71
CA PHE A 501 8.80 28.75 11.06
C PHE A 501 9.14 29.95 11.93
N THR A 502 10.10 29.76 12.83
CA THR A 502 10.86 30.84 13.48
C THR A 502 12.36 30.58 13.34
N GLY A 503 13.19 31.63 13.40
CA GLY A 503 14.65 31.50 13.31
C GLY A 503 15.20 31.28 11.89
N VAL A 504 14.36 31.43 10.85
CA VAL A 504 14.74 31.32 9.43
C VAL A 504 14.41 32.58 8.66
N GLU A 505 15.11 32.81 7.54
CA GLU A 505 14.87 33.95 6.64
C GLU A 505 14.13 33.49 5.38
N ALA A 506 13.02 34.14 5.01
CA ALA A 506 12.33 33.83 3.77
C ALA A 506 13.20 34.20 2.55
N LYS A 507 13.21 33.34 1.51
CA LYS A 507 13.88 33.64 0.24
C LYS A 507 12.97 34.49 -0.65
N PRO A 508 13.38 35.70 -1.06
CA PRO A 508 12.56 36.55 -1.93
C PRO A 508 12.17 35.85 -3.23
N ASN A 509 10.92 36.02 -3.68
CA ASN A 509 10.37 35.46 -4.93
C ASN A 509 10.34 33.92 -5.01
N HIS A 510 10.58 33.22 -3.90
CA HIS A 510 10.47 31.76 -3.82
C HIS A 510 9.56 31.41 -2.65
N PRO A 511 8.24 31.30 -2.87
CA PRO A 511 7.33 30.88 -1.82
C PRO A 511 7.77 29.51 -1.28
N ASN A 512 7.52 29.28 0.01
CA ASN A 512 7.92 28.06 0.72
C ASN A 512 9.45 27.84 0.85
N SER A 513 10.31 28.77 0.43
CA SER A 513 11.76 28.63 0.56
C SER A 513 12.33 29.52 1.67
N PHE A 514 13.09 28.93 2.58
CA PHE A 514 13.66 29.60 3.74
C PHE A 514 15.16 29.30 3.86
N LEU A 515 15.94 30.21 4.44
CA LEU A 515 17.38 30.10 4.62
C LEU A 515 17.70 30.06 6.10
N LEU A 516 18.56 29.14 6.52
CA LEU A 516 19.02 29.04 7.91
C LEU A 516 20.49 29.48 8.03
N LYS A 517 20.69 30.69 8.58
CA LYS A 517 22.02 31.23 8.95
C LYS A 517 22.28 31.18 10.46
N GLY A 518 21.21 31.19 11.26
CA GLY A 518 21.26 31.27 12.72
C GLY A 518 21.66 29.96 13.40
N LYS A 519 21.64 29.97 14.74
CA LYS A 519 21.97 28.80 15.56
C LYS A 519 20.87 27.75 15.60
N GLU A 520 19.63 28.14 15.33
CA GLU A 520 18.45 27.29 15.44
C GLU A 520 17.33 27.84 14.56
N GLY A 521 16.60 26.95 13.91
CA GLY A 521 15.26 27.20 13.40
C GLY A 521 14.27 26.26 14.10
N VAL A 522 13.01 26.69 14.14
CA VAL A 522 11.90 25.91 14.72
C VAL A 522 10.77 25.85 13.72
N TYR A 523 10.20 24.66 13.53
CA TYR A 523 8.99 24.43 12.77
C TYR A 523 7.89 23.93 13.71
N SER A 524 6.77 24.65 13.79
CA SER A 524 5.66 24.32 14.69
C SER A 524 4.38 24.00 13.93
N SER A 525 3.67 22.96 14.35
CA SER A 525 2.38 22.52 13.82
C SER A 525 1.45 22.17 14.99
N GLY A 526 0.46 23.03 15.24
CA GLY A 526 -0.36 22.92 16.45
C GLY A 526 0.50 23.10 17.72
N SER A 527 0.42 22.14 18.64
CA SER A 527 1.23 22.11 19.87
C SER A 527 2.61 21.47 19.71
N ASP A 528 2.89 20.89 18.54
CA ASP A 528 4.12 20.14 18.30
C ASP A 528 5.16 21.01 17.59
N SER A 529 6.44 20.85 17.93
CA SER A 529 7.55 21.57 17.31
C SER A 529 8.76 20.68 17.03
N ILE A 530 9.40 20.91 15.88
CA ILE A 530 10.72 20.40 15.52
C ILE A 530 11.71 21.56 15.58
N HIS A 531 12.77 21.37 16.35
CA HIS A 531 13.94 22.24 16.43
C HIS A 531 15.04 21.67 15.53
N PHE A 532 15.74 22.54 14.81
CA PHE A 532 16.80 22.13 13.89
C PHE A 532 17.93 23.17 13.83
N GLY A 533 19.18 22.72 13.81
CA GLY A 533 20.33 23.61 13.66
C GLY A 533 21.66 22.98 14.09
N PRO A 534 22.76 23.74 14.00
CA PRO A 534 22.86 25.12 13.50
C PRO A 534 22.77 25.28 11.98
N GLY A 535 22.59 26.51 11.51
CA GLY A 535 22.61 26.88 10.09
C GLY A 535 23.99 27.05 9.47
N ARG A 536 24.01 27.14 8.14
CA ARG A 536 25.17 27.54 7.33
C ARG A 536 24.67 28.15 6.02
N LEU A 537 25.16 29.33 5.67
CA LEU A 537 24.72 30.05 4.47
C LEU A 537 25.88 30.77 3.78
N GLU A 538 26.58 30.08 2.88
CA GLU A 538 27.69 30.66 2.09
C GLU A 538 27.24 31.16 0.71
N HIS A 539 26.09 30.69 0.22
CA HIS A 539 25.44 31.19 -1.00
C HIS A 539 23.91 31.08 -0.93
N LYS A 540 23.18 31.72 -1.85
CA LYS A 540 21.70 31.68 -1.90
C LYS A 540 21.13 30.80 -3.01
N ASN A 541 21.98 30.01 -3.69
CA ASN A 541 21.52 29.08 -4.71
C ASN A 541 20.82 27.86 -4.09
N THR A 542 19.49 27.81 -4.19
CA THR A 542 18.64 26.74 -3.66
C THR A 542 18.27 25.68 -4.71
N GLN A 543 18.71 25.85 -5.96
CA GLN A 543 18.48 24.88 -7.04
C GLN A 543 19.78 24.66 -7.80
N LEU A 544 20.56 23.68 -7.37
CA LEU A 544 21.83 23.33 -7.98
C LEU A 544 21.63 22.54 -9.29
N ARG A 545 22.60 22.63 -10.19
CA ARG A 545 22.61 21.79 -11.40
C ARG A 545 22.84 20.33 -11.00
N GLY A 546 21.92 19.45 -11.38
CA GLY A 546 21.98 18.03 -11.02
C GLY A 546 21.33 17.69 -9.68
N ALA A 547 20.72 18.67 -9.00
CA ALA A 547 19.76 18.43 -7.94
C ALA A 547 18.39 18.06 -8.53
N LEU A 548 17.56 17.38 -7.75
CA LEU A 548 16.16 17.17 -8.10
C LEU A 548 15.39 18.50 -8.15
N PRO A 549 14.23 18.55 -8.82
CA PRO A 549 13.35 19.71 -8.75
C PRO A 549 12.95 20.02 -7.31
N MET A 550 12.82 21.31 -7.00
CA MET A 550 12.20 21.77 -5.75
C MET A 550 10.84 21.10 -5.55
N ILE A 551 10.57 20.63 -4.34
CA ILE A 551 9.23 20.19 -3.96
C ILE A 551 8.39 21.44 -3.65
N ASP A 552 7.12 21.42 -4.05
CA ASP A 552 6.13 22.37 -3.53
C ASP A 552 5.80 22.05 -2.06
N ALA A 553 6.73 22.37 -1.16
CA ALA A 553 6.64 22.18 0.28
C ALA A 553 7.53 23.19 1.03
N PRO A 554 7.17 23.62 2.26
CA PRO A 554 8.00 24.49 3.08
C PRO A 554 9.39 23.88 3.32
N THR A 555 10.42 24.50 2.77
CA THR A 555 11.78 23.95 2.72
C THR A 555 12.79 24.96 3.26
N VAL A 556 13.59 24.52 4.22
CA VAL A 556 14.71 25.29 4.77
C VAL A 556 16.00 24.81 4.13
N TYR A 557 16.81 25.75 3.65
CA TYR A 557 18.07 25.48 2.96
C TYR A 557 19.28 25.90 3.80
N LEU A 558 20.29 25.03 3.80
CA LEU A 558 21.66 25.34 4.23
C LEU A 558 22.58 25.18 3.03
N THR A 559 23.59 26.04 2.92
CA THR A 559 24.45 26.10 1.72
C THR A 559 25.92 26.28 2.08
N GLY A 560 26.78 25.74 1.22
CA GLY A 560 28.23 25.77 1.41
C GLY A 560 28.99 25.35 0.16
N PHE A 561 30.30 25.17 0.29
CA PHE A 561 31.15 24.59 -0.75
C PHE A 561 31.91 23.36 -0.22
N THR A 562 32.33 22.47 -1.11
CA THR A 562 33.28 21.40 -0.75
C THR A 562 34.68 21.96 -0.47
N PRO A 563 35.45 21.41 0.49
CA PRO A 563 35.03 20.39 1.45
C PRO A 563 33.95 20.92 2.42
N PHE A 564 32.87 20.16 2.58
CA PHE A 564 31.71 20.54 3.37
C PHE A 564 31.60 19.59 4.56
N LYS A 565 31.92 20.08 5.76
CA LYS A 565 31.66 19.38 7.03
C LYS A 565 30.61 20.14 7.82
N HIS A 566 29.53 19.47 8.22
CA HIS A 566 28.45 20.08 8.96
C HIS A 566 27.75 19.07 9.87
N THR A 567 27.38 19.49 11.07
CA THR A 567 26.63 18.68 12.04
C THR A 567 25.32 19.41 12.33
N LEU A 568 24.22 18.69 12.19
CA LEU A 568 22.87 19.17 12.43
C LEU A 568 22.22 18.33 13.54
N ILE A 569 21.50 18.98 14.44
CA ILE A 569 20.63 18.32 15.43
C ILE A 569 19.18 18.58 15.01
N ILE A 570 18.36 17.53 15.01
CA ILE A 570 16.91 17.57 14.82
C ILE A 570 16.24 17.04 16.09
N SER A 571 15.32 17.79 16.70
CA SER A 571 14.68 17.39 17.99
C SER A 571 13.26 17.87 18.19
#